data_AF-A0AAE3P4X1-F1
#
_entry.id   AF-A0AAE3P4X1-F1
#
_cell.length_a   1.000
_cell.length_b   1.000
_cell.length_c   1.000
_cell.angle_alpha   90.00
_cell.angle_beta   90.00
_cell.angle_gamma   90.00
#
_symmetry.space_group_name_H-M   'P 1'
#
loop_
_entity.id
_entity.type
_entity.pdbx_description
1 polymer ?
#
loop_
_entity_poly.entity_id
_entity_poly.type
_entity_poly.pdbx_seq_one_letter_code
_entity_poly.pdbx_strand_id
1 'polypeptide(L)'
;MTFEEKYNKLVKIFWDYNIPYDSLKKIIQHQFTSLDKYTHDLIIKRTLERLDWYDLLNILGKEKIKEILTSDIIKKIRNKELKARYERIRQILFNEAVPVSGWDPENIKRIKSSILSNRWYCIK
;
A
#
# COMPACT_ATOMS: atom_id res chain seq x y z
N MET A 1 -5.29 19.35 -1.57
CA MET A 1 -4.75 19.16 -2.92
C MET A 1 -5.79 19.58 -3.94
N THR A 2 -5.40 20.45 -4.87
CA THR A 2 -6.20 20.84 -6.03
C THR A 2 -6.25 19.69 -7.06
N PHE A 3 -7.16 19.76 -8.03
CA PHE A 3 -7.29 18.73 -9.08
C PHE A 3 -5.99 18.59 -9.90
N GLU A 4 -5.37 19.72 -10.25
CA GLU A 4 -4.14 19.76 -11.05
C GLU A 4 -2.97 19.10 -10.33
N GLU A 5 -2.84 19.32 -9.02
CA GLU A 5 -1.81 18.66 -8.21
C GLU A 5 -1.99 17.14 -8.20
N LYS A 6 -3.24 16.66 -8.08
CA LYS A 6 -3.54 15.22 -8.10
C LYS A 6 -3.19 14.63 -9.46
N TYR A 7 -3.57 15.32 -10.54
CA TYR A 7 -3.27 14.90 -11.90
C TYR A 7 -1.77 14.83 -12.15
N ASN A 8 -1.01 15.86 -11.76
CA ASN A 8 0.45 15.90 -11.92
C ASN A 8 1.16 14.76 -11.18
N LYS A 9 0.70 14.40 -9.96
CA LYS A 9 1.25 13.24 -9.23
C LYS A 9 0.97 11.92 -9.96
N LEU A 10 -0.26 11.74 -10.47
CA LEU A 10 -0.62 10.54 -11.22
C LEU A 10 0.18 10.42 -12.52
N VAL A 11 0.29 11.48 -13.31
CA VAL A 11 1.09 11.48 -14.55
C VAL A 11 2.54 11.10 -14.28
N LYS A 12 3.16 11.61 -13.21
CA LYS A 12 4.53 11.24 -12.83
C LYS A 12 4.70 9.75 -12.51
N ILE A 13 3.67 9.08 -12.04
CA ILE A 13 3.71 7.64 -11.70
C ILE A 13 3.49 6.77 -12.92
N PHE A 14 2.68 7.25 -13.86
CA PHE A 14 2.30 6.55 -15.08
C PHE A 14 3.06 7.03 -16.31
N TRP A 15 4.20 7.68 -16.13
CA TRP A 15 4.99 8.27 -17.22
C TRP A 15 5.37 7.25 -18.32
N ASP A 16 5.51 5.98 -17.96
CA ASP A 16 5.86 4.87 -18.84
C ASP A 16 4.65 4.12 -19.44
N TYR A 17 3.42 4.58 -19.19
CA TYR A 17 2.19 3.97 -19.70
C TYR A 17 1.36 4.97 -20.49
N ASN A 18 0.82 4.52 -21.62
CA ASN A 18 -0.13 5.31 -22.40
C ASN A 18 -1.53 5.19 -21.79
N ILE A 19 -1.78 5.89 -20.67
CA ILE A 19 -3.09 5.91 -20.00
C ILE A 19 -3.88 7.12 -20.49
N PRO A 20 -5.13 6.92 -20.97
CA PRO A 20 -5.94 8.04 -21.44
C PRO A 20 -6.29 8.98 -20.29
N TYR A 21 -6.27 10.27 -20.58
CA TYR A 21 -6.59 11.35 -19.63
C TYR A 21 -7.91 11.11 -18.89
N ASP A 22 -8.93 10.64 -19.62
CA ASP A 22 -10.26 10.36 -19.09
C ASP A 22 -10.23 9.33 -17.96
N SER A 23 -9.36 8.31 -18.07
CA SER A 23 -9.21 7.29 -17.03
C SER A 23 -8.60 7.86 -15.75
N LEU A 24 -7.60 8.73 -15.86
CA LEU A 24 -7.00 9.40 -14.70
C LEU A 24 -8.00 10.36 -14.04
N LYS A 25 -8.78 11.08 -14.83
CA LYS A 25 -9.83 11.99 -14.34
C LYS A 25 -10.91 11.21 -13.57
N LYS A 26 -11.37 10.08 -14.10
CA LYS A 26 -12.33 9.18 -13.43
C LYS A 26 -11.83 8.73 -12.06
N ILE A 27 -10.55 8.44 -11.91
CA ILE A 27 -9.95 8.07 -10.62
C ILE A 27 -10.00 9.22 -9.63
N ILE A 28 -9.59 10.43 -10.05
CA ILE A 28 -9.62 11.62 -9.18
C ILE A 28 -11.06 11.95 -8.76
N GLN A 29 -12.03 11.68 -9.65
CA GLN A 29 -13.46 11.87 -9.42
C GLN A 29 -14.13 10.68 -8.70
N HIS A 30 -13.37 9.65 -8.33
CA HIS A 30 -13.86 8.44 -7.67
C HIS A 30 -14.86 7.60 -8.49
N GLN A 31 -14.90 7.79 -9.81
CA GLN A 31 -15.79 7.10 -10.75
C GLN A 31 -15.14 5.83 -11.33
N PHE A 32 -14.85 4.87 -10.45
CA PHE A 32 -14.14 3.64 -10.84
C PHE A 32 -15.00 2.63 -11.61
N THR A 33 -16.33 2.71 -11.52
CA THR A 33 -17.27 1.80 -12.20
C THR A 33 -17.19 1.89 -13.73
N SER A 34 -16.72 3.02 -14.24
CA SER A 34 -16.62 3.32 -15.67
C SER A 34 -15.24 2.98 -16.27
N LEU A 35 -14.39 2.29 -15.51
CA LEU A 35 -13.05 1.88 -15.94
C LEU A 35 -13.01 0.38 -16.24
N ASP A 36 -12.27 0.02 -17.28
CA ASP A 36 -11.96 -1.38 -17.54
C ASP A 36 -11.26 -2.01 -16.34
N LYS A 37 -11.67 -3.23 -15.99
CA LYS A 37 -11.14 -3.96 -14.83
C LYS A 37 -9.61 -4.10 -14.86
N TYR A 38 -9.02 -4.30 -16.05
CA TYR A 38 -7.57 -4.38 -16.21
C TYR A 38 -6.88 -3.05 -15.91
N THR A 39 -7.38 -1.97 -16.49
CA THR A 39 -6.85 -0.61 -16.30
C THR A 39 -7.00 -0.17 -14.84
N HIS A 40 -8.13 -0.51 -14.21
CA HIS A 40 -8.37 -0.30 -12.79
C HIS A 40 -7.31 -0.99 -11.92
N ASP A 41 -7.15 -2.32 -12.07
CA ASP A 41 -6.19 -3.10 -11.28
C ASP A 41 -4.75 -2.61 -11.47
N LEU A 42 -4.37 -2.27 -12.69
CA LEU A 42 -3.06 -1.72 -13.01
C LEU A 42 -2.82 -0.41 -12.26
N ILE A 43 -3.78 0.51 -12.32
CA ILE A 43 -3.66 1.83 -11.71
C ILE A 43 -3.64 1.72 -10.18
N ILE A 44 -4.53 0.91 -9.60
CA ILE A 44 -4.54 0.67 -8.16
C ILE A 44 -3.22 0.10 -7.68
N LYS A 45 -2.70 -0.92 -8.35
CA LYS A 45 -1.42 -1.53 -7.97
C LYS A 45 -0.30 -0.50 -8.00
N ARG A 46 -0.20 0.26 -9.09
CA ARG A 46 0.82 1.30 -9.30
C ARG A 46 0.76 2.40 -8.26
N THR A 47 -0.44 2.91 -7.99
CA THR A 47 -0.66 3.97 -6.99
C THR A 47 -0.24 3.48 -5.61
N LEU A 48 -0.63 2.27 -5.19
CA LEU A 48 -0.21 1.71 -3.91
C LEU A 48 1.31 1.49 -3.80
N GLU A 49 1.98 1.14 -4.90
CA GLU A 49 3.43 0.91 -4.93
C GLU A 49 4.27 2.19 -4.98
N ARG A 50 3.74 3.28 -5.56
CA ARG A 50 4.53 4.49 -5.88
C ARG A 50 4.13 5.74 -5.11
N LEU A 51 2.91 5.81 -4.55
CA LEU A 51 2.48 6.96 -3.75
C LEU A 51 2.71 6.76 -2.27
N ASP A 52 2.94 7.89 -1.60
CA ASP A 52 2.87 7.97 -0.16
C ASP A 52 1.44 7.81 0.36
N TRP A 53 1.32 7.35 1.60
CA TRP A 53 0.03 7.07 2.25
C TRP A 53 -0.92 8.29 2.26
N TYR A 54 -0.39 9.48 2.52
CA TYR A 54 -1.18 10.71 2.53
C TYR A 54 -1.69 11.08 1.13
N ASP A 55 -0.89 10.84 0.10
CA ASP A 55 -1.30 11.10 -1.27
C ASP A 55 -2.37 10.11 -1.73
N LEU A 56 -2.25 8.85 -1.33
CA LEU A 56 -3.30 7.85 -1.55
C LEU A 56 -4.61 8.30 -0.91
N LEU A 57 -4.58 8.72 0.36
CA LEU A 57 -5.78 9.22 1.06
C LEU A 57 -6.38 10.44 0.36
N ASN A 58 -5.54 11.37 -0.11
CA ASN A 58 -5.99 12.58 -0.79
C ASN A 58 -6.57 12.30 -2.19
N ILE A 59 -6.05 11.31 -2.92
CA ILE A 59 -6.46 10.99 -4.29
C ILE A 59 -7.66 10.06 -4.31
N LEU A 60 -7.60 8.95 -3.56
CA LEU A 60 -8.60 7.88 -3.56
C LEU A 60 -9.69 8.06 -2.51
N GLY A 61 -9.43 8.85 -1.47
CA GLY A 61 -10.36 8.98 -0.35
C GLY A 61 -10.35 7.78 0.60
N LYS A 62 -10.77 8.02 1.85
CA LYS A 62 -10.74 7.00 2.92
C LYS A 62 -11.67 5.82 2.65
N GLU A 63 -12.87 6.08 2.14
CA GLU A 63 -13.88 5.04 1.90
C GLU A 63 -13.43 4.08 0.80
N LYS A 64 -12.95 4.63 -0.32
CA LYS A 64 -12.47 3.82 -1.43
C LYS A 64 -11.24 3.00 -1.06
N ILE A 65 -10.33 3.55 -0.26
CA ILE A 65 -9.17 2.81 0.23
C ILE A 65 -9.58 1.55 1.00
N LYS A 66 -10.65 1.61 1.79
CA LYS A 66 -11.17 0.41 2.49
C LYS A 66 -11.69 -0.64 1.51
N GLU A 67 -12.36 -0.23 0.44
CA GLU A 67 -12.85 -1.13 -0.61
C GLU A 67 -11.70 -1.75 -1.43
N ILE A 68 -10.64 -0.97 -1.66
CA ILE A 68 -9.51 -1.36 -2.50
C ILE A 68 -8.49 -2.22 -1.74
N LEU A 69 -8.29 -2.01 -0.43
CA LEU A 69 -7.34 -2.76 0.41
C LEU A 69 -7.84 -4.18 0.74
N THR A 70 -8.14 -4.95 -0.30
CA THR A 70 -8.43 -6.39 -0.21
C THR A 70 -7.12 -7.18 -0.14
N SER A 71 -7.19 -8.37 0.46
CA SER A 71 -6.05 -9.28 0.56
C SER A 71 -5.50 -9.66 -0.82
N ASP A 72 -6.35 -9.76 -1.84
CA ASP A 72 -5.95 -10.09 -3.20
C ASP A 72 -5.09 -8.98 -3.85
N ILE A 73 -5.44 -7.71 -3.61
CA ILE A 73 -4.66 -6.58 -4.12
C ILE A 73 -3.33 -6.47 -3.38
N ILE A 74 -3.34 -6.65 -2.04
CA ILE A 74 -2.12 -6.64 -1.22
C ILE A 74 -1.15 -7.75 -1.65
N LYS A 75 -1.66 -8.95 -1.99
CA LYS A 75 -0.85 -10.06 -2.50
C LYS A 75 -0.17 -9.76 -3.84
N LYS A 76 -0.74 -8.88 -4.67
CA LYS A 76 -0.19 -8.49 -5.98
C LYS A 76 0.97 -7.48 -5.87
N ILE A 77 1.18 -6.87 -4.70
CA ILE A 77 2.28 -5.91 -4.44
C ILE A 77 3.62 -6.65 -4.46
N ARG A 78 4.58 -6.15 -5.25
CA ARG A 78 5.88 -6.82 -5.42
C ARG A 78 6.80 -6.64 -4.20
N ASN A 79 6.77 -5.46 -3.57
CA ASN A 79 7.65 -5.16 -2.44
C ASN A 79 7.09 -5.77 -1.15
N LYS A 80 7.88 -6.66 -0.52
CA LYS A 80 7.52 -7.36 0.72
C LYS A 80 7.28 -6.43 1.90
N GLU A 81 8.04 -5.35 2.03
CA GLU A 81 7.89 -4.39 3.12
C GLU A 81 6.62 -3.56 2.97
N LEU A 82 6.34 -3.07 1.74
CA LEU A 82 5.10 -2.37 1.44
C LEU A 82 3.89 -3.28 1.65
N LYS A 83 3.99 -4.54 1.24
CA LYS A 83 2.95 -5.54 1.46
C LYS A 83 2.64 -5.68 2.97
N ALA A 84 3.65 -5.91 3.80
CA ALA A 84 3.48 -6.00 5.26
C ALA A 84 2.92 -4.72 5.87
N ARG A 85 3.30 -3.54 5.35
CA ARG A 85 2.74 -2.25 5.78
C ARG A 85 1.25 -2.16 5.46
N TYR A 86 0.83 -2.47 4.24
CA TYR A 86 -0.58 -2.41 3.84
C TYR A 86 -1.43 -3.48 4.52
N GLU A 87 -0.87 -4.64 4.81
CA GLU A 87 -1.54 -5.70 5.56
C GLU A 87 -1.85 -5.26 7.00
N ARG A 88 -0.90 -4.58 7.67
CA ARG A 88 -1.16 -3.94 8.97
C ARG A 88 -2.21 -2.84 8.87
N ILE A 89 -2.12 -1.96 7.86
CA ILE A 89 -3.11 -0.90 7.66
C ILE A 89 -4.50 -1.49 7.45
N ARG A 90 -4.62 -2.56 6.65
CA ARG A 90 -5.87 -3.30 6.47
C ARG A 90 -6.39 -3.80 7.82
N GLN A 91 -5.56 -4.51 8.59
CA GLN A 91 -5.98 -5.01 9.91
C GLN A 91 -6.51 -3.88 10.81
N ILE A 92 -5.83 -2.73 10.86
CA ILE A 92 -6.26 -1.53 11.61
C ILE A 92 -7.61 -1.02 11.09
N LEU A 93 -7.79 -0.90 9.76
CA LEU A 93 -9.00 -0.36 9.16
C LEU A 93 -10.24 -1.25 9.34
N PHE A 94 -10.02 -2.56 9.46
CA PHE A 94 -11.05 -3.59 9.65
C PHE A 94 -11.22 -4.00 11.13
N ASN A 95 -10.57 -3.30 12.06
CA ASN A 95 -10.59 -3.61 13.51
C ASN A 95 -10.14 -5.05 13.83
N GLU A 96 -9.28 -5.64 13.01
CA GLU A 96 -8.66 -6.94 13.29
C GLU A 96 -7.61 -6.76 14.41
N ALA A 97 -7.33 -7.81 15.19
CA ALA A 97 -6.35 -7.73 16.27
C ALA A 97 -4.94 -7.54 15.69
N VAL A 98 -4.34 -6.36 15.94
CA VAL A 98 -2.98 -6.04 15.51
C VAL A 98 -2.04 -6.10 16.72
N PRO A 99 -0.88 -6.75 16.64
CA PRO A 99 0.12 -6.63 17.69
C PRO A 99 0.54 -5.17 17.84
N VAL A 100 0.43 -4.65 19.07
CA VAL A 100 0.57 -3.22 19.44
C VAL A 100 1.94 -2.62 19.07
N SER A 101 2.95 -3.47 18.95
CA SER A 101 4.32 -3.12 18.60
C SER A 101 4.91 -4.31 17.84
N GLY A 102 6.08 -4.16 17.20
CA GLY A 102 6.69 -5.16 16.31
C GLY A 102 6.97 -6.56 16.91
N TRP A 103 6.38 -6.94 18.03
CA TRP A 103 6.28 -8.26 18.64
C TRP A 103 5.35 -9.20 17.86
N ASP A 104 5.50 -9.24 16.54
CA ASP A 104 4.96 -10.32 15.73
C ASP A 104 5.69 -11.64 16.08
N PRO A 105 5.02 -12.82 16.08
CA PRO A 105 5.66 -14.08 16.42
C PRO A 105 6.92 -14.38 15.60
N GLU A 106 7.01 -13.95 14.35
CA GLU A 106 8.23 -14.09 13.54
C GLU A 106 9.35 -13.18 14.04
N ASN A 107 9.03 -11.93 14.37
CA ASN A 107 10.02 -11.00 14.90
C ASN A 107 10.50 -11.41 16.30
N ILE A 108 9.61 -11.97 17.13
CA ILE A 108 9.96 -12.56 18.42
C ILE A 108 10.94 -13.71 18.22
N LYS A 109 10.69 -14.61 17.26
CA LYS A 109 11.63 -15.70 16.93
C LYS A 109 12.98 -15.17 16.46
N ARG A 110 12.99 -14.16 15.59
CA ARG A 110 14.22 -13.50 15.12
C ARG A 110 15.01 -12.89 16.27
N ILE A 111 14.37 -12.10 17.12
CA ILE A 111 14.99 -11.46 18.29
C ILE A 111 15.49 -12.51 19.30
N LYS A 112 14.70 -13.57 19.55
CA LYS A 112 15.09 -14.68 20.44
C LYS A 112 16.37 -15.36 19.95
N SER A 113 16.53 -15.52 18.64
CA SER A 113 17.74 -16.10 18.04
C SER A 113 18.98 -15.21 18.19
N SER A 114 18.82 -13.88 18.04
CA SER A 114 19.94 -12.93 18.10
C SER A 114 20.40 -12.59 19.53
N ILE A 115 19.47 -12.55 20.50
CA ILE A 115 19.80 -12.24 21.90
C ILE A 115 20.64 -13.36 22.52
N LEU A 116 20.38 -14.61 22.14
CA LEU A 116 21.10 -15.77 22.67
C LEU A 116 22.42 -16.05 21.96
N SER A 117 22.61 -15.63 20.71
CA SER A 117 23.87 -15.86 19.98
C SER A 117 25.02 -15.01 20.53
N ASN A 118 24.77 -13.75 20.90
CA ASN A 118 25.82 -12.82 21.35
C ASN A 118 26.33 -13.09 22.77
N ARG A 119 25.63 -13.91 23.57
CA ARG A 119 26.03 -14.21 24.94
C ARG A 119 27.24 -15.16 25.01
N TRP A 120 27.46 -15.97 23.98
CA TRP A 120 28.54 -16.97 23.93
C TRP A 120 29.84 -16.45 23.33
N TYR A 121 29.81 -15.30 22.63
CA TYR A 121 31.00 -14.71 21.98
C TYR A 121 31.76 -13.69 22.84
N CYS A 122 31.31 -13.40 24.07
CA CYS A 122 31.94 -12.42 24.97
C CYS A 122 32.90 -13.04 26.00
N ILE A 123 33.35 -14.28 25.82
CA ILE A 123 34.40 -14.86 26.67
C ILE A 123 35.73 -14.71 25.92
N LYS A 124 36.49 -13.66 26.27
CA LYS A 124 37.92 -13.52 26.01
C LYS A 124 38.60 -12.93 27.23
#